data_AF-A0A413UCD6-F1
#
_entry.id   AF-A0A413UCD6-F1
#
_cell.length_a   1.000
_cell.length_b   1.000
_cell.length_c   1.000
_cell.angle_alpha   90.00
_cell.angle_beta   90.00
_cell.angle_gamma   90.00
#
_symmetry.space_group_name_H-M   'P 1'
#
loop_
_entity.id
_entity.type
_entity.pdbx_description
1 polymer ?
#
loop_
_entity_poly.entity_id
_entity_poly.type
_entity_poly.pdbx_seq_one_letter_code
_entity_poly.pdbx_strand_id
1 'polypeptide(L)'
;MLKINYEQTKVLTKKHLDTLSKYFKAGYYRIKKVPLYKIDEDTDFMDLLTINCSTPYDDILIHDLEILSRMDVLSKQILYCVHLLGIKRRNLESGNDYSFGKPYEDYKRALLGYGLSMESLIAYAD
;
A
#
# COMPACT_ATOMS: atom_id res chain seq x y z
N MET A 1 22.21 -8.78 -18.56
CA MET A 1 20.82 -8.80 -18.06
C MET A 1 20.88 -8.45 -16.59
N LEU A 2 20.44 -7.25 -16.21
CA LEU A 2 20.44 -6.84 -14.80
C LEU A 2 19.45 -7.73 -14.03
N LYS A 3 19.91 -8.38 -12.97
CA LYS A 3 19.08 -9.28 -12.17
C LYS A 3 18.39 -8.46 -11.08
N ILE A 4 17.08 -8.59 -10.92
CA ILE A 4 16.35 -7.86 -9.87
C ILE A 4 16.67 -8.48 -8.50
N ASN A 5 16.95 -7.63 -7.51
CA ASN A 5 17.07 -7.99 -6.11
C ASN A 5 15.71 -7.82 -5.40
N TYR A 6 14.90 -8.88 -5.40
CA TYR A 6 13.54 -8.83 -4.85
C TYR A 6 13.46 -8.52 -3.36
N GLU A 7 14.44 -8.94 -2.56
CA GLU A 7 14.46 -8.62 -1.12
C GLU A 7 14.70 -7.12 -0.92
N GLN A 8 15.68 -6.55 -1.64
CA GLN A 8 15.97 -5.13 -1.55
C GLN A 8 14.83 -4.28 -2.11
N THR A 9 14.20 -4.68 -3.22
CA THR A 9 12.99 -4.02 -3.76
C THR A 9 11.87 -3.96 -2.71
N LYS A 10 11.61 -5.06 -1.99
CA LYS A 10 10.62 -5.07 -0.89
C LYS A 10 10.99 -4.10 0.24
N VAL A 11 12.26 -4.02 0.62
CA VAL A 11 12.75 -3.11 1.66
C VAL A 11 12.54 -1.64 1.24
N LEU A 12 12.91 -1.29 0.01
CA LEU A 12 12.72 0.06 -0.54
C LEU A 12 11.22 0.41 -0.61
N THR A 13 10.41 -0.52 -1.10
CA THR A 13 8.95 -0.34 -1.19
C THR A 13 8.31 -0.13 0.16
N LYS A 14 8.69 -0.94 1.16
CA LYS A 14 8.20 -0.75 2.53
C LYS A 14 8.58 0.63 3.06
N LYS A 15 9.81 1.08 2.84
CA LYS A 15 10.28 2.40 3.30
C LYS A 15 9.49 3.54 2.65
N HIS A 16 9.18 3.40 1.36
CA HIS A 16 8.33 4.33 0.60
C HIS A 16 6.93 4.40 1.22
N LEU A 17 6.24 3.26 1.31
CA LEU A 17 4.88 3.19 1.85
C LEU A 17 4.80 3.56 3.34
N ASP A 18 5.82 3.26 4.15
CA ASP A 18 5.90 3.74 5.55
C ASP A 18 5.97 5.27 5.62
N THR A 19 6.59 5.91 4.62
CA THR A 19 6.66 7.37 4.55
C THR A 19 5.28 7.93 4.23
N LEU A 20 4.58 7.35 3.26
CA LEU A 20 3.17 7.65 2.98
C LEU A 20 2.28 7.52 4.23
N SER A 21 2.40 6.41 4.96
CA SER A 21 1.64 6.15 6.19
C SER A 21 1.86 7.20 7.28
N LYS A 22 3.03 7.87 7.33
CA LYS A 22 3.26 8.96 8.30
C LYS A 22 2.35 10.15 8.02
N TYR A 23 2.07 10.48 6.77
CA TYR A 23 1.19 11.60 6.42
C TYR A 23 -0.28 11.30 6.75
N PHE A 24 -0.74 10.07 6.50
CA PHE A 24 -2.05 9.61 6.96
C PHE A 24 -2.16 9.67 8.49
N LYS A 25 -1.14 9.17 9.20
CA LYS A 25 -1.11 9.19 10.67
C LYS A 25 -1.09 10.61 11.25
N ALA A 26 -0.38 11.53 10.61
CA ALA A 26 -0.30 12.92 11.01
C ALA A 26 -1.56 13.73 10.62
N GLY A 27 -2.48 13.13 9.86
CA GLY A 27 -3.77 13.74 9.53
C GLY A 27 -3.75 14.68 8.32
N TYR A 28 -2.65 14.75 7.56
CA TYR A 28 -2.60 15.50 6.30
C TYR A 28 -3.60 14.92 5.28
N TYR A 29 -3.69 13.59 5.27
CA TYR A 29 -4.58 12.83 4.42
C TYR A 29 -5.48 11.94 5.26
N ARG A 30 -6.68 11.67 4.74
CA ARG A 30 -7.61 10.71 5.32
C ARG A 30 -8.15 9.82 4.23
N ILE A 31 -8.07 8.50 4.43
CA ILE A 31 -8.78 7.54 3.60
C ILE A 31 -10.12 7.18 4.27
N LYS A 32 -11.21 7.18 3.51
CA LYS A 32 -12.51 6.73 4.00
C LYS A 32 -12.44 5.23 4.28
N LYS A 33 -12.72 4.84 5.53
CA LYS A 33 -12.75 3.44 5.92
C LYS A 33 -13.97 2.74 5.31
N VAL A 34 -13.73 1.76 4.45
CA VAL A 34 -14.71 0.82 3.90
C VAL A 34 -14.36 -0.63 4.27
N PRO A 35 -15.36 -1.52 4.45
CA PRO A 35 -15.13 -2.96 4.66
C PRO A 35 -14.34 -3.60 3.51
N LEU A 36 -13.54 -4.63 3.79
CA LEU A 36 -12.70 -5.30 2.77
C LEU A 36 -13.49 -5.80 1.57
N TYR A 37 -14.69 -6.37 1.78
CA TYR A 37 -15.51 -6.88 0.68
C TYR A 37 -15.99 -5.80 -0.30
N LYS A 38 -15.85 -4.51 0.04
CA LYS A 38 -16.11 -3.37 -0.85
C LYS A 38 -14.87 -2.90 -1.61
N ILE A 39 -13.71 -3.50 -1.35
CA ILE A 39 -12.48 -3.27 -2.11
C ILE A 39 -12.35 -4.42 -3.09
N ASP A 40 -12.64 -4.14 -4.34
CA ASP A 40 -12.65 -5.05 -5.48
C ASP A 40 -11.68 -4.57 -6.58
N GLU A 41 -11.77 -5.19 -7.76
CA GLU A 41 -10.92 -4.90 -8.91
C GLU A 41 -11.09 -3.44 -9.36
N ASP A 42 -12.31 -2.94 -9.38
CA ASP A 42 -12.67 -1.61 -9.89
C ASP A 42 -12.48 -0.48 -8.86
N THR A 43 -12.19 -0.81 -7.61
CA THR A 43 -12.05 0.18 -6.55
C THR A 43 -10.90 1.15 -6.83
N ASP A 44 -11.22 2.43 -6.98
CA ASP A 44 -10.27 3.54 -7.03
C ASP A 44 -10.08 4.14 -5.63
N PHE A 45 -8.85 4.10 -5.11
CA PHE A 45 -8.54 4.68 -3.80
C PHE A 45 -8.58 6.22 -3.80
N MET A 46 -8.51 6.86 -4.96
CA MET A 46 -8.72 8.31 -5.08
C MET A 46 -10.14 8.71 -4.66
N ASP A 47 -11.15 7.89 -4.95
CA ASP A 47 -12.54 8.14 -4.53
C ASP A 47 -12.74 8.08 -3.00
N LEU A 48 -11.80 7.45 -2.30
CA LEU A 48 -11.80 7.33 -0.85
C LEU A 48 -10.94 8.39 -0.17
N LEU A 49 -10.14 9.16 -0.92
CA LEU A 49 -9.19 10.12 -0.38
C LEU A 49 -9.88 11.43 0.02
N THR A 50 -9.47 11.97 1.15
CA THR A 50 -9.66 13.38 1.51
C THR A 50 -8.31 13.98 1.84
N ILE A 51 -7.93 15.07 1.16
CA ILE A 51 -6.77 15.89 1.52
C ILE A 51 -7.25 16.95 2.53
N ASN A 52 -6.80 16.84 3.78
CA ASN A 52 -7.15 17.80 4.83
C ASN A 52 -6.25 19.03 4.80
N CYS A 53 -4.97 18.82 4.44
CA CYS A 53 -3.97 19.87 4.32
C CYS A 53 -3.03 19.52 3.17
N SER A 54 -2.92 20.42 2.19
CA SER A 54 -2.05 20.22 1.03
C SER A 54 -0.58 20.22 1.44
N THR A 55 0.19 19.34 0.81
CA THR A 55 1.63 19.22 1.03
C THR A 55 2.38 19.13 -0.30
N PRO A 56 3.71 19.35 -0.32
CA PRO A 56 4.52 19.08 -1.52
C PRO A 56 4.51 17.62 -1.99
N TYR A 57 3.88 16.70 -1.24
CA TYR A 57 3.80 15.28 -1.54
C TYR A 57 2.44 14.87 -2.13
N ASP A 58 1.54 15.83 -2.41
CA ASP A 58 0.19 15.54 -2.92
C ASP A 58 0.27 14.77 -4.25
N ASP A 59 1.12 15.20 -5.19
CA ASP A 59 1.30 14.51 -6.48
C ASP A 59 1.85 13.09 -6.32
N ILE A 60 2.76 12.89 -5.36
CA ILE A 60 3.33 11.56 -5.05
C ILE A 60 2.25 10.66 -4.45
N LEU A 61 1.44 11.17 -3.53
CA LEU A 61 0.30 10.45 -2.97
C LEU A 61 -0.68 10.03 -4.07
N ILE A 62 -1.05 10.95 -4.97
CA ILE A 62 -2.00 10.68 -6.04
C ILE A 62 -1.48 9.53 -6.91
N HIS A 63 -0.22 9.62 -7.34
CA HIS A 63 0.42 8.57 -8.13
C HIS A 63 0.50 7.24 -7.38
N ASP A 64 0.83 7.25 -6.08
CA ASP A 64 0.85 6.05 -5.25
C ASP A 64 -0.54 5.38 -5.16
N LEU A 65 -1.60 6.18 -5.02
CA LEU A 65 -2.97 5.68 -4.98
C LEU A 65 -3.46 5.17 -6.34
N GLU A 66 -3.03 5.77 -7.45
CA GLU A 66 -3.30 5.25 -8.79
C GLU A 66 -2.66 3.86 -9.00
N ILE A 67 -1.41 3.69 -8.57
CA ILE A 67 -0.74 2.38 -8.63
C ILE A 67 -1.48 1.38 -7.76
N LEU A 68 -1.77 1.74 -6.49
CA LEU A 68 -2.52 0.88 -5.58
C LEU A 68 -3.86 0.45 -6.19
N SER A 69 -4.58 1.36 -6.84
CA SER A 69 -5.90 1.07 -7.41
C SER A 69 -5.87 0.03 -8.54
N ARG A 70 -4.72 -0.12 -9.22
CA ARG A 70 -4.53 -1.08 -10.33
C ARG A 70 -3.97 -2.44 -9.92
N MET A 71 -3.64 -2.64 -8.64
CA MET A 71 -3.10 -3.91 -8.17
C MET A 71 -4.16 -5.03 -8.15
N ASP A 72 -3.74 -6.27 -7.94
CA ASP A 72 -4.69 -7.35 -7.66
C ASP A 72 -5.43 -7.11 -6.34
N VAL A 73 -6.68 -7.56 -6.25
CA VAL A 73 -7.59 -7.30 -5.11
C VAL A 73 -6.95 -7.59 -3.76
N LEU A 74 -6.22 -8.71 -3.62
CA LEU A 74 -5.61 -9.10 -2.36
C LEU A 74 -4.50 -8.10 -1.95
N SER A 75 -3.63 -7.73 -2.90
CA SER A 75 -2.60 -6.71 -2.67
C SER A 75 -3.21 -5.35 -2.33
N LYS A 76 -4.26 -4.93 -3.04
CA LYS A 76 -5.01 -3.69 -2.76
C LYS A 76 -5.50 -3.67 -1.32
N GLN A 77 -6.23 -4.72 -0.94
CA GLN A 77 -6.84 -4.87 0.38
C GLN A 77 -5.79 -4.83 1.50
N ILE A 78 -4.68 -5.56 1.35
CA ILE A 78 -3.69 -5.65 2.42
C ILE A 78 -2.88 -4.36 2.57
N LEU A 79 -2.51 -3.70 1.46
CA LEU A 79 -1.79 -2.43 1.52
C LEU A 79 -2.70 -1.29 1.99
N TYR A 80 -3.97 -1.28 1.61
CA TYR A 80 -4.97 -0.37 2.18
C TYR A 80 -5.06 -0.53 3.71
N CYS A 81 -5.17 -1.76 4.21
CA CYS A 81 -5.22 -2.02 5.66
C CYS A 81 -3.97 -1.51 6.37
N VAL A 82 -2.79 -1.88 5.87
CA VAL A 82 -1.53 -1.61 6.56
C VAL A 82 -1.12 -0.15 6.43
N HIS A 83 -1.16 0.39 5.21
CA HIS A 83 -0.52 1.67 4.90
C HIS A 83 -1.48 2.86 4.86
N LEU A 84 -2.73 2.67 4.42
CA LEU A 84 -3.72 3.75 4.34
C LEU A 84 -4.55 3.86 5.64
N LEU A 85 -4.96 2.73 6.22
CA LEU A 85 -5.68 2.69 7.50
C LEU A 85 -4.76 2.62 8.74
N GLY A 86 -3.48 2.29 8.57
CA GLY A 86 -2.52 2.16 9.67
C GLY A 86 -2.78 0.95 10.59
N ILE A 87 -3.47 -0.09 10.10
CA ILE A 87 -3.70 -1.30 10.88
C ILE A 87 -2.39 -2.09 10.99
N LYS A 88 -2.01 -2.44 12.22
CA LYS A 88 -0.83 -3.27 12.45
C LYS A 88 -1.02 -4.62 11.78
N ARG A 89 -0.07 -5.03 10.95
CA ARG A 89 -0.13 -6.29 10.18
C ARG A 89 -0.43 -7.54 11.02
N ARG A 90 0.06 -7.62 12.27
CA ARG A 90 -0.26 -8.73 13.21
C ARG A 90 -1.75 -8.81 13.59
N ASN A 91 -2.48 -7.71 13.46
CA ASN A 91 -3.91 -7.64 13.73
C ASN A 91 -4.74 -8.10 12.52
N LEU A 92 -4.10 -8.51 11.42
CA LEU A 92 -4.75 -9.01 10.22
C LEU A 92 -4.89 -10.55 10.22
N GLU A 93 -4.48 -11.23 11.30
CA GLU A 93 -4.41 -12.71 11.36
C GLU A 93 -5.74 -13.39 11.72
N SER A 94 -6.60 -12.78 12.56
CA SER A 94 -7.95 -13.29 12.85
C SER A 94 -8.82 -12.30 13.65
N GLY A 95 -10.14 -12.45 13.56
CA GLY A 95 -11.12 -11.92 14.52
C GLY A 95 -11.70 -10.54 14.22
N ASN A 96 -11.58 -10.03 13.00
CA ASN A 96 -12.05 -8.70 12.62
C ASN A 96 -12.41 -8.59 11.12
N ASP A 97 -13.14 -7.53 10.75
CA ASP A 97 -13.56 -7.25 9.36
C ASP A 97 -12.40 -7.11 8.34
N TYR A 98 -11.16 -7.13 8.84
CA TYR A 98 -9.92 -6.96 8.09
C TYR A 98 -8.94 -8.13 8.32
N SER A 99 -9.47 -9.36 8.43
CA SER A 99 -8.67 -10.59 8.57
C SER A 99 -8.28 -11.18 7.22
N PHE A 100 -7.05 -11.70 7.14
CA PHE A 100 -6.47 -12.41 6.00
C PHE A 100 -5.95 -13.77 6.49
N GLY A 101 -5.95 -14.79 5.62
CA GLY A 101 -5.46 -16.12 6.00
C GLY A 101 -3.95 -16.16 6.27
N LYS A 102 -3.13 -15.54 5.40
CA LYS A 102 -1.66 -15.52 5.52
C LYS A 102 -1.09 -14.09 5.40
N PRO A 103 -1.47 -13.17 6.32
CA PRO A 103 -1.20 -11.73 6.17
C PRO A 103 0.28 -11.37 6.07
N TYR A 104 1.20 -12.19 6.60
CA TYR A 104 2.64 -11.93 6.45
C TYR A 104 3.13 -12.18 5.02
N GLU A 105 2.77 -13.32 4.44
CA GLU A 105 3.20 -13.71 3.09
C GLU A 105 2.47 -12.88 2.04
N ASP A 106 1.17 -12.65 2.23
CA ASP A 106 0.37 -11.81 1.33
C ASP A 106 0.90 -10.37 1.33
N TYR A 107 1.31 -9.85 2.49
CA TYR A 107 1.92 -8.52 2.58
C TYR A 107 3.27 -8.45 1.87
N LYS A 108 4.12 -9.46 2.02
CA LYS A 108 5.41 -9.51 1.30
C LYS A 108 5.21 -9.53 -0.22
N ARG A 109 4.23 -10.29 -0.70
CA ARG A 109 3.89 -10.34 -2.13
C ARG A 109 3.36 -8.99 -2.60
N ALA A 110 2.47 -8.37 -1.83
CA ALA A 110 1.93 -7.05 -2.16
C ALA A 110 3.03 -5.98 -2.22
N LEU A 111 3.96 -5.97 -1.26
CA LEU A 111 5.13 -5.08 -1.31
C LEU A 111 5.96 -5.30 -2.58
N LEU A 112 6.20 -6.54 -2.98
CA LEU A 112 6.95 -6.82 -4.19
C LEU A 112 6.18 -6.38 -5.45
N GLY A 113 4.89 -6.70 -5.53
CA GLY A 113 4.04 -6.31 -6.66
C GLY A 113 3.97 -4.79 -6.84
N TYR A 114 3.83 -4.06 -5.73
CA TYR A 114 3.86 -2.60 -5.74
C TYR A 114 5.24 -2.08 -6.21
N GLY A 115 6.32 -2.60 -5.61
CA GLY A 115 7.68 -2.19 -5.94
C GLY A 115 8.07 -2.42 -7.39
N LEU A 116 7.60 -3.52 -7.99
CA LEU A 116 7.83 -3.82 -9.41
C LEU A 116 6.98 -2.96 -10.35
N SER A 117 5.94 -2.29 -9.83
CA SER A 117 5.11 -1.35 -10.59
C SER A 117 5.72 0.06 -10.62
N MET A 118 6.83 0.29 -9.91
CA MET A 118 7.45 1.61 -9.76
C MET A 118 8.97 1.49 -9.92
N GLU A 119 9.50 1.93 -11.07
CA GLU A 119 10.90 1.73 -11.44
C GLU A 119 11.90 2.24 -10.40
N SER A 120 11.58 3.36 -9.73
CA SER A 120 12.42 3.96 -8.68
C SER A 120 12.58 3.11 -7.42
N LEU A 121 11.77 2.06 -7.25
CA LEU A 121 11.86 1.11 -6.13
C LEU A 121 12.56 -0.19 -6.49
N ILE A 122 12.83 -0.43 -7.79
CA ILE A 122 13.44 -1.66 -8.26
C ILE A 122 14.94 -1.62 -7.93
N ALA A 123 15.36 -2.52 -7.05
CA ALA A 123 16.77 -2.76 -6.80
C ALA A 123 17.29 -3.82 -7.75
N TYR A 124 18.47 -3.59 -8.32
CA TYR A 124 19.19 -4.56 -9.12
C TYR A 124 20.32 -5.18 -8.29
N ALA A 125 20.59 -6.45 -8.50
CA ALA A 125 21.76 -7.13 -7.96
C ALA A 125 23.00 -6.64 -8.72
N ASP A 126 24.08 -6.44 -7.97
CA ASP A 126 25.42 -6.19 -8.51
C ASP A 126 25.91 -7.36 -9.38
#